data_AF-A0A523X9G0-F1
#
_entry.id   AF-A0A523X9G0-F1
#
_cell.length_a   1.000
_cell.length_b   1.000
_cell.length_c   1.000
_cell.angle_alpha   90.00
_cell.angle_beta   90.00
_cell.angle_gamma   90.00
#
_symmetry.space_group_name_H-M   'P 1'
#
loop_
_entity.id
_entity.type
_entity.pdbx_description
1 polymer ?
#
loop_
_entity_poly.entity_id
_entity_poly.type
_entity_poly.pdbx_seq_one_letter_code
_entity_poly.pdbx_strand_id
1 'polypeptide(L)'
;SEHRLKLADIEKIVDKANTLDFFTCVCSNNLQTSKAIAALNPVACAMEPPELIGSGVSVTTQPSLVKDTIKAISDINSNVQPLVGAGVSTNKDVFEALQLGAKGVLLASGFVKAKDPKAVLLEMAKAVL
;
A
#
# COMPACT_ATOMS: atom_id res chain seq x y z
N SER A 1 7.88 5.83 2.23
CA SER A 1 8.65 6.85 1.48
C SER A 1 9.62 7.70 2.31
N GLU A 2 9.45 7.78 3.63
CA GLU A 2 10.19 8.69 4.52
C GLU A 2 11.46 8.06 5.15
N HIS A 3 11.56 6.73 5.16
CA HIS A 3 12.75 5.98 5.58
C HIS A 3 13.09 4.93 4.51
N ARG A 4 13.90 5.33 3.53
CA ARG A 4 14.25 4.46 2.38
C ARG A 4 15.46 3.60 2.71
N LEU A 5 15.36 2.32 2.39
CA LEU A 5 16.44 1.34 2.54
C LEU A 5 17.02 0.98 1.17
N LYS A 6 18.23 0.44 1.16
CA LYS A 6 18.80 -0.14 -0.07
C LYS A 6 18.10 -1.45 -0.39
N LEU A 7 18.03 -1.81 -1.66
CA LEU A 7 17.38 -3.05 -2.10
C LEU A 7 17.94 -4.29 -1.39
N ALA A 8 19.27 -4.39 -1.27
CA ALA A 8 19.94 -5.49 -0.56
C ALA A 8 19.58 -5.57 0.93
N ASP A 9 19.32 -4.42 1.57
CA ASP A 9 18.89 -4.39 2.97
C ASP A 9 17.43 -4.87 3.09
N ILE A 10 16.56 -4.46 2.15
CA ILE A 10 15.16 -4.91 2.10
C ILE A 10 15.09 -6.43 1.90
N GLU A 11 15.82 -6.98 0.92
CA GLU A 11 15.90 -8.42 0.66
C GLU A 11 16.29 -9.18 1.94
N LYS A 12 17.40 -8.80 2.56
CA LYS A 12 17.87 -9.42 3.81
C LYS A 12 16.84 -9.38 4.94
N ILE A 13 16.13 -8.25 5.09
CA ILE A 13 15.10 -8.08 6.11
C ILE A 13 13.89 -8.97 5.80
N VAL A 14 13.41 -8.98 4.55
CA VAL A 14 12.26 -9.78 4.13
C VAL A 14 12.55 -11.27 4.29
N ASP A 15 13.71 -11.74 3.83
CA ASP A 15 14.14 -13.13 4.01
C ASP A 15 14.18 -13.50 5.49
N LYS A 16 14.79 -12.65 6.32
CA LYS A 16 14.88 -12.92 7.76
C LYS A 16 13.49 -12.95 8.40
N ALA A 17 12.62 -12.01 8.05
CA ALA A 17 11.26 -11.95 8.56
C ALA A 17 10.45 -13.20 8.17
N ASN A 18 10.59 -13.67 6.92
CA ASN A 18 9.96 -14.90 6.44
C ASN A 18 10.41 -16.13 7.25
N THR A 19 11.70 -16.24 7.63
CA THR A 19 12.16 -17.34 8.51
C THR A 19 11.61 -17.31 9.93
N LEU A 20 11.01 -16.17 10.33
CA LEU A 20 10.46 -15.96 11.66
C LEU A 20 8.92 -15.89 11.65
N ASP A 21 8.29 -16.21 10.53
CA ASP A 21 6.85 -16.03 10.31
C ASP A 21 6.36 -14.60 10.61
N PHE A 22 7.24 -13.61 10.40
CA PHE A 22 6.96 -12.20 10.63
C PHE A 22 6.48 -11.51 9.35
N PHE A 23 5.33 -10.83 9.42
CA PHE A 23 4.73 -10.21 8.25
C PHE A 23 5.44 -8.93 7.84
N THR A 24 5.84 -8.85 6.57
CA THR A 24 6.45 -7.67 5.98
C THR A 24 5.50 -6.97 5.01
N CYS A 25 5.30 -5.68 5.24
CA CYS A 25 4.66 -4.77 4.28
C CYS A 25 5.73 -3.77 3.81
N VAL A 26 6.11 -3.86 2.54
CA VAL A 26 7.21 -3.04 2.00
C VAL A 26 6.63 -1.95 1.10
N CYS A 27 6.97 -0.70 1.39
CA CYS A 27 6.52 0.44 0.60
C CYS A 27 7.36 0.62 -0.68
N SER A 28 6.70 1.00 -1.76
CA SER A 28 7.25 1.40 -3.06
C SER A 28 6.75 2.80 -3.42
N ASN A 29 7.48 3.50 -4.27
CA ASN A 29 7.16 4.88 -4.65
C ASN A 29 6.78 5.05 -6.12
N ASN A 30 6.92 3.99 -6.93
CA ASN A 30 6.53 3.95 -8.33
C ASN A 30 6.48 2.50 -8.84
N LEU A 31 5.90 2.31 -10.03
CA LEU A 31 5.64 0.99 -10.63
C LEU A 31 6.88 0.08 -10.67
N GLN A 32 8.05 0.63 -11.01
CA GLN A 32 9.28 -0.16 -11.14
C GLN A 32 9.77 -0.65 -9.78
N THR A 33 9.67 0.19 -8.75
CA THR A 33 10.02 -0.22 -7.38
C THR A 33 9.03 -1.26 -6.83
N SER A 34 7.73 -1.18 -7.14
CA SER A 34 6.78 -2.22 -6.75
C SER A 34 7.07 -3.56 -7.41
N LYS A 35 7.46 -3.55 -8.68
CA LYS A 35 7.91 -4.76 -9.39
C LYS A 35 9.12 -5.39 -8.71
N ALA A 36 10.13 -4.58 -8.38
CA ALA A 36 11.32 -5.06 -7.69
C ALA A 36 10.98 -5.65 -6.31
N ILE A 37 10.11 -4.99 -5.54
CA ILE A 37 9.68 -5.46 -4.22
C ILE A 37 8.89 -6.77 -4.31
N ALA A 38 8.01 -6.92 -5.30
CA ALA A 38 7.24 -8.15 -5.49
C ALA A 38 8.13 -9.39 -5.67
N ALA A 39 9.30 -9.21 -6.31
CA ALA A 39 10.29 -10.27 -6.49
C ALA A 39 10.98 -10.70 -5.18
N LEU A 40 10.94 -9.89 -4.13
CA LEU A 40 11.54 -10.20 -2.82
C LEU A 40 10.61 -11.01 -1.90
N ASN A 41 9.41 -11.36 -2.36
CA ASN A 41 8.44 -12.17 -1.62
C ASN A 41 8.07 -11.64 -0.21
N PRO A 42 7.72 -10.35 -0.02
CA PRO A 42 7.10 -9.88 1.21
C PRO A 42 5.64 -10.33 1.30
N VAL A 43 5.01 -10.21 2.47
CA VAL A 43 3.57 -10.48 2.60
C VAL A 43 2.76 -9.46 1.79
N ALA A 44 3.15 -8.19 1.81
CA ALA A 44 2.47 -7.13 1.08
C ALA A 44 3.45 -6.10 0.48
N CYS A 45 3.03 -5.50 -0.63
CA CYS A 45 3.71 -4.36 -1.24
C CYS A 45 2.74 -3.17 -1.31
N ALA A 46 3.08 -2.07 -0.65
CA ALA A 46 2.28 -0.84 -0.66
C ALA A 46 2.83 0.17 -1.66
N MET A 47 2.06 0.54 -2.68
CA MET A 47 2.43 1.63 -3.59
C MET A 47 1.98 2.98 -3.03
N GLU A 48 2.93 3.88 -2.82
CA GLU A 48 2.71 5.21 -2.27
C GLU A 48 3.46 6.28 -3.08
N PRO A 49 2.82 6.91 -4.09
CA PRO A 49 3.44 7.98 -4.85
C PRO A 49 3.78 9.17 -3.93
N PRO A 50 5.07 9.58 -3.81
CA PRO A 50 5.50 10.57 -2.82
C PRO A 50 4.78 11.92 -2.95
N GLU A 51 4.41 12.31 -4.16
CA GLU A 51 3.70 13.56 -4.47
C GLU A 51 2.28 13.62 -3.90
N LEU A 52 1.70 12.47 -3.53
CA LEU A 52 0.37 12.38 -2.92
C LEU A 52 0.43 12.26 -1.39
N ILE A 53 1.62 12.06 -0.81
CA ILE A 53 1.76 11.89 0.64
C ILE A 53 1.51 13.24 1.32
N GLY A 54 0.45 13.29 2.14
CA GLY A 54 0.07 14.49 2.89
C GLY A 54 -0.57 15.61 2.06
N SER A 55 -0.79 15.42 0.75
CA SER A 55 -1.42 16.42 -0.12
C SER A 55 -2.94 16.54 0.08
N GLY A 56 -3.57 15.52 0.67
CA GLY A 56 -5.03 15.39 0.73
C GLY A 56 -5.66 14.85 -0.56
N VAL A 57 -4.85 14.50 -1.57
CA VAL A 57 -5.31 13.90 -2.82
C VAL A 57 -5.06 12.40 -2.80
N SER A 58 -6.13 11.60 -2.87
CA SER A 58 -6.06 10.14 -2.87
C SER A 58 -5.37 9.57 -4.11
N VAL A 59 -4.58 8.52 -3.91
CA VAL A 59 -4.00 7.71 -5.00
C VAL A 59 -5.05 7.12 -5.95
N THR A 60 -6.29 6.94 -5.50
CA THR A 60 -7.39 6.45 -6.35
C THR A 60 -7.77 7.42 -7.46
N THR A 61 -7.35 8.69 -7.39
CA THR A 61 -7.45 9.66 -8.49
C THR A 61 -6.56 9.31 -9.68
N GLN A 62 -5.61 8.37 -9.52
CA GLN A 62 -4.75 7.83 -10.58
C GLN A 62 -5.05 6.33 -10.84
N PRO A 63 -6.26 5.98 -11.34
CA PRO A 63 -6.71 4.60 -11.41
C PRO A 63 -5.84 3.70 -12.32
N SER A 64 -5.27 4.24 -13.40
CA SER A 64 -4.37 3.48 -14.28
C SER A 64 -3.08 3.07 -13.56
N LEU A 65 -2.47 3.99 -12.80
CA LEU A 65 -1.27 3.70 -12.01
C LEU A 65 -1.54 2.57 -11.00
N VAL A 66 -2.69 2.64 -10.31
CA VAL A 66 -3.11 1.61 -9.34
C VAL A 66 -3.29 0.26 -10.02
N LYS A 67 -4.06 0.19 -11.12
CA LYS A 67 -4.30 -1.06 -11.85
C LYS A 67 -3.02 -1.67 -12.41
N ASP A 68 -2.17 -0.86 -13.03
CA ASP A 68 -0.91 -1.31 -13.62
C ASP A 68 0.04 -1.85 -12.54
N THR A 69 0.05 -1.22 -11.36
CA THR A 69 0.82 -1.67 -10.20
C THR A 69 0.32 -3.01 -9.68
N ILE A 70 -0.99 -3.13 -9.42
CA ILE A 70 -1.60 -4.36 -8.92
C ILE A 70 -1.32 -5.51 -9.88
N LYS A 71 -1.53 -5.28 -11.18
CA LYS A 71 -1.23 -6.25 -12.21
C LYS A 71 0.24 -6.64 -12.19
N ALA A 72 1.14 -5.67 -12.17
CA ALA A 72 2.58 -5.94 -12.18
C ALA A 72 3.08 -6.72 -10.96
N ILE A 73 2.57 -6.41 -9.76
CA ILE A 73 2.87 -7.18 -8.54
C ILE A 73 2.36 -8.61 -8.70
N SER A 74 1.10 -8.77 -9.13
CA SER A 74 0.46 -10.09 -9.25
C SER A 74 1.10 -10.97 -10.33
N ASP A 75 1.53 -10.38 -11.44
CA ASP A 75 2.23 -11.09 -12.54
C ASP A 75 3.60 -11.60 -12.10
N ILE A 76 4.28 -10.89 -11.20
CA ILE A 76 5.60 -11.28 -10.68
C ILE A 76 5.46 -12.30 -9.54
N ASN A 77 4.56 -12.04 -8.60
CA ASN A 77 4.34 -12.91 -7.47
C ASN A 77 2.91 -12.75 -6.93
N SER A 78 2.05 -13.72 -7.25
CA SER A 78 0.63 -13.74 -6.86
C SER A 78 0.39 -13.92 -5.35
N ASN A 79 1.41 -14.30 -4.57
CA ASN A 79 1.31 -14.41 -3.12
C ASN A 79 1.46 -13.04 -2.42
N VAL A 80 2.11 -12.06 -3.06
CA VAL A 80 2.31 -10.72 -2.51
C VAL A 80 0.99 -9.96 -2.60
N GLN A 81 0.50 -9.45 -1.47
CA GLN A 81 -0.74 -8.67 -1.44
C GLN A 81 -0.47 -7.22 -1.90
N PRO A 82 -1.02 -6.76 -3.03
CA PRO A 82 -0.86 -5.38 -3.46
C PRO A 82 -1.74 -4.45 -2.62
N LEU A 83 -1.12 -3.48 -1.97
CA LEU A 83 -1.80 -2.40 -1.24
C LEU A 83 -1.53 -1.07 -1.96
N VAL A 84 -2.39 -0.09 -1.72
CA VAL A 84 -2.16 1.29 -2.16
C VAL A 84 -2.24 2.24 -0.98
N GLY A 85 -1.43 3.29 -1.00
CA GLY A 85 -1.45 4.34 0.01
C GLY A 85 -1.21 5.71 -0.58
N ALA A 86 -0.98 6.69 0.29
CA ALA A 86 -0.96 8.12 0.01
C ALA A 86 -2.36 8.73 -0.27
N GLY A 87 -2.70 9.73 0.53
CA GLY A 87 -3.92 10.55 0.36
C GLY A 87 -5.27 9.89 0.68
N VAL A 88 -5.30 8.60 1.04
CA VAL A 88 -6.52 7.89 1.44
C VAL A 88 -7.05 8.48 2.75
N SER A 89 -8.28 9.02 2.72
CA SER A 89 -8.86 9.72 3.88
C SER A 89 -10.36 9.48 4.08
N THR A 90 -11.03 8.82 3.14
CA THR A 90 -12.46 8.55 3.19
C THR A 90 -12.79 7.08 2.94
N ASN A 91 -13.99 6.65 3.31
CA ASN A 91 -14.51 5.33 2.95
C ASN A 91 -14.58 5.11 1.43
N LYS A 92 -14.85 6.17 0.67
CA LYS A 92 -14.88 6.14 -0.80
C LYS A 92 -13.51 5.83 -1.37
N ASP A 93 -12.45 6.43 -0.85
CA ASP A 93 -11.07 6.12 -1.27
C ASP A 93 -10.74 4.64 -1.02
N VAL A 94 -11.13 4.10 0.13
CA VAL A 94 -10.95 2.67 0.45
C VAL A 94 -11.72 1.79 -0.53
N PHE A 95 -12.99 2.10 -0.75
CA PHE A 95 -13.84 1.36 -1.67
C PHE A 95 -13.29 1.37 -3.11
N GLU A 96 -12.89 2.54 -3.61
CA GLU A 96 -12.30 2.70 -4.95
C GLU A 96 -10.99 1.90 -5.08
N ALA A 97 -10.11 1.95 -4.08
CA ALA A 97 -8.88 1.15 -4.09
C ALA A 97 -9.16 -0.35 -4.23
N LEU A 98 -10.14 -0.86 -3.47
CA LEU A 98 -10.56 -2.26 -3.55
C LEU A 98 -11.19 -2.61 -4.90
N GLN A 99 -12.03 -1.73 -5.48
CA GLN A 99 -12.60 -1.91 -6.82
C GLN A 99 -11.53 -1.95 -7.92
N LEU A 100 -10.42 -1.25 -7.73
CA LEU A 100 -9.28 -1.29 -8.65
C LEU A 100 -8.42 -2.56 -8.51
N GLY A 101 -8.72 -3.41 -7.52
CA GLY A 101 -8.06 -4.70 -7.29
C GLY A 101 -7.05 -4.71 -6.15
N ALA A 102 -6.90 -3.62 -5.40
CA ALA A 102 -6.04 -3.61 -4.22
C ALA A 102 -6.60 -4.57 -3.15
N LYS A 103 -5.71 -5.15 -2.36
CA LYS A 103 -6.06 -6.03 -1.23
C LYS A 103 -6.25 -5.28 0.08
N GLY A 104 -6.04 -3.96 0.05
CA GLY A 104 -6.21 -3.07 1.17
C GLY A 104 -5.54 -1.73 0.91
N VAL A 105 -5.54 -0.88 1.94
CA VAL A 105 -4.95 0.47 1.90
C VAL A 105 -3.95 0.68 3.03
N LEU A 106 -3.00 1.58 2.80
CA LEU A 106 -2.09 2.13 3.82
C LEU A 106 -2.35 3.64 3.95
N LEU A 107 -2.65 4.11 5.17
CA LEU A 107 -3.04 5.50 5.43
C LEU A 107 -2.53 5.99 6.78
N ALA A 108 -2.45 7.31 6.94
CA ALA A 108 -1.98 7.94 8.17
C ALA A 108 -2.81 9.17 8.55
N SER A 109 -2.60 10.31 7.88
CA SER A 109 -3.16 11.61 8.30
C SER A 109 -4.70 11.65 8.35
N GLY A 110 -5.38 10.98 7.43
CA GLY A 110 -6.85 10.90 7.41
C GLY A 110 -7.46 10.30 8.67
N PHE A 111 -6.73 9.38 9.33
CA PHE A 111 -7.14 8.79 10.60
C PHE A 111 -6.52 9.51 11.80
N VAL A 112 -5.19 9.66 11.82
CA VAL A 112 -4.44 10.15 13.00
C VAL A 112 -4.81 11.59 13.38
N LYS A 113 -5.17 12.42 12.39
CA LYS A 113 -5.53 13.83 12.61
C LYS A 113 -7.05 14.07 12.66
N ALA A 114 -7.85 13.01 12.62
CA ALA A 114 -9.31 13.14 12.68
C ALA A 114 -9.76 13.66 14.06
N LYS A 115 -10.84 14.44 14.08
CA LYS A 115 -11.49 14.86 15.34
C LYS A 115 -12.04 13.67 16.13
N ASP A 116 -12.52 12.65 15.42
CA ASP A 116 -12.97 11.38 15.97
C ASP A 116 -12.36 10.21 15.16
N PRO A 117 -11.15 9.76 15.54
CA PRO A 117 -10.48 8.66 14.84
C PRO A 117 -11.27 7.35 14.83
N LYS A 118 -12.04 7.07 15.90
CA LYS A 118 -12.85 5.86 15.99
C LYS A 118 -13.96 5.89 14.95
N ALA A 119 -14.67 7.01 14.82
CA ALA A 119 -15.71 7.15 13.81
C ALA A 119 -15.14 6.99 12.38
N VAL A 120 -14.01 7.64 12.08
CA VAL A 120 -13.35 7.53 10.77
C VAL A 120 -12.94 6.10 10.46
N LEU A 121 -12.30 5.40 11.41
CA LEU A 121 -11.89 4.01 11.21
C LEU A 121 -13.10 3.10 10.95
N LEU A 122 -14.17 3.23 11.73
CA LEU A 122 -15.39 2.44 11.54
C LEU A 122 -16.06 2.74 10.20
N GLU A 123 -16.02 3.99 9.74
CA GLU A 123 -16.56 4.37 8.43
C GLU A 123 -15.75 3.76 7.28
N MET A 124 -14.41 3.83 7.36
CA MET A 124 -13.52 3.20 6.40
C MET A 124 -13.67 1.67 6.38
N ALA A 125 -13.79 1.04 7.55
CA ALA A 125 -13.92 -0.41 7.67
C ALA A 125 -15.18 -0.96 6.98
N LYS A 126 -16.27 -0.17 6.89
CA LYS A 126 -17.48 -0.56 6.15
C LYS A 126 -17.23 -0.78 4.66
N ALA A 127 -16.17 -0.23 4.08
CA ALA A 127 -15.82 -0.49 2.68
C ALA A 127 -15.18 -1.88 2.46
N VAL A 128 -14.80 -2.56 3.55
CA VAL A 128 -14.10 -3.86 3.55
C VAL A 128 -14.99 -5.01 4.03
N LEU A 129 -16.16 -4.69 4.60
CA LEU A 129 -17.16 -5.64 5.11
C LEU A 129 -18.26 -5.88 4.07
#